data_AF-A0A7S4T1I1-F1
#
_entry.id   AF-A0A7S4T1I1-F1
#
_cell.length_a   1.000
_cell.length_b   1.000
_cell.length_c   1.000
_cell.angle_alpha   90.00
_cell.angle_beta   90.00
_cell.angle_gamma   90.00
#
_symmetry.space_group_name_H-M   'P 1'
#
loop_
_entity.id
_entity.type
_entity.pdbx_description
1 polymer ?
#
loop_
_entity_poly.entity_id
_entity_poly.type
_entity_poly.pdbx_seq_one_letter_code
_entity_poly.pdbx_strand_id
1 'polypeptide(L)'
;PSSLVLLCMLSAAFVAHYIAPKFYVELYDNTVSRFNILTFSSFAISMVIFLIVASMGFLTFGSNCDGLILNNYSSEDKIMGFSRVAVAMSLVFSYPLVF
;
A
#
# COMPACT_ATOMS: atom_id res chain seq x y z
N PRO A 1 12.90 -18.25 0.18
CA PRO A 1 11.83 -17.93 -0.81
C PRO A 1 10.85 -16.87 -0.26
N SER A 2 10.33 -17.07 0.95
CA SER A 2 9.33 -16.20 1.58
C SER A 2 9.83 -14.76 1.84
N SER A 3 11.09 -14.61 2.28
CA SER A 3 11.73 -13.30 2.49
C SER A 3 11.92 -12.49 1.20
N LEU A 4 12.15 -13.15 0.07
CA LEU A 4 12.27 -12.49 -1.24
C LEU A 4 10.92 -11.95 -1.72
N VAL A 5 9.83 -12.70 -1.50
CA VAL A 5 8.48 -12.24 -1.81
C VAL A 5 8.13 -10.99 -0.99
N LEU A 6 8.46 -10.99 0.30
CA LEU A 6 8.27 -9.81 1.16
C LEU A 6 9.06 -8.60 0.67
N LEU A 7 10.33 -8.80 0.27
CA LEU A 7 11.14 -7.72 -0.29
C LEU A 7 10.53 -7.16 -1.57
N CYS A 8 10.07 -8.01 -2.49
CA CYS A 8 9.41 -7.58 -3.72
C CYS A 8 8.09 -6.83 -3.44
N MET A 9 7.28 -7.33 -2.51
CA MET A 9 6.03 -6.67 -2.11
C MET A 9 6.30 -5.30 -1.48
N LEU A 10 7.31 -5.18 -0.62
CA LEU A 10 7.70 -3.91 -0.01
C LEU A 10 8.23 -2.92 -1.05
N SER A 11 9.03 -3.40 -2.00
CA SER A 11 9.52 -2.58 -3.12
C SER A 11 8.38 -2.04 -3.97
N ALA A 12 7.36 -2.85 -4.24
CA ALA A 12 6.18 -2.42 -4.99
C ALA A 12 5.29 -1.48 -4.17
N ALA A 13 5.16 -1.68 -2.86
CA ALA A 13 4.33 -0.84 -1.99
C ALA A 13 4.85 0.61 -1.87
N PHE A 14 6.17 0.81 -1.97
CA PHE A 14 6.83 2.11 -1.84
C PHE A 14 7.33 2.68 -3.17
N VAL A 15 6.73 2.24 -4.28
CA VAL A 15 7.06 2.73 -5.60
C VAL A 15 6.48 4.14 -5.79
N ALA A 16 7.31 5.17 -5.64
CA ALA A 16 6.90 6.57 -5.87
C ALA A 16 7.85 7.35 -6.79
N HIS A 17 9.01 6.77 -7.12
CA HIS A 17 10.09 7.42 -7.84
C HIS A 17 9.69 7.91 -9.25
N TYR A 18 8.75 7.25 -9.90
CA TYR A 18 8.26 7.61 -11.25
C TYR A 18 7.33 8.84 -11.23
N ILE A 19 6.62 9.10 -10.12
CA ILE A 19 5.75 10.27 -9.98
C ILE A 19 6.47 11.44 -9.27
N ALA A 20 7.53 11.15 -8.52
CA ALA A 20 8.27 12.15 -7.75
C ALA A 20 8.67 13.42 -8.54
N PRO A 21 9.16 13.36 -9.80
CA PRO A 21 9.47 14.57 -10.57
C PRO A 21 8.24 15.42 -10.89
N LYS A 22 7.09 14.80 -11.15
CA LYS A 22 5.82 15.52 -11.41
C LYS A 22 5.37 16.27 -10.16
N PHE A 23 5.39 15.60 -9.01
CA PHE A 23 5.05 16.22 -7.72
C PHE A 23 6.02 17.35 -7.34
N TYR A 24 7.30 17.24 -7.69
CA TYR A 24 8.28 18.30 -7.44
C TYR A 24 7.94 19.58 -8.22
N VAL A 25 7.55 19.44 -9.50
CA VAL A 25 7.20 20.58 -10.36
C VAL A 25 5.87 21.21 -9.97
N GLU A 26 4.91 20.40 -9.51
CA GLU A 26 3.57 20.85 -9.11
C GLU A 26 3.55 21.47 -7.71
N LEU A 27 4.60 21.31 -6.91
CA LEU A 27 4.71 21.86 -5.56
C LEU A 27 4.85 23.39 -5.60
N TYR A 28 3.93 24.10 -4.94
CA TYR A 28 4.01 25.54 -4.74
C TYR A 28 5.28 25.91 -3.96
N ASP A 29 6.12 26.80 -4.52
CA ASP A 29 7.49 27.10 -4.06
C ASP A 29 8.36 25.84 -3.93
N ASN A 30 8.68 25.25 -5.09
CA ASN A 30 9.42 24.01 -5.31
C ASN A 30 10.89 24.04 -4.86
N THR A 31 11.10 24.19 -3.55
CA THR A 31 12.41 24.07 -2.91
C THR A 31 12.71 22.62 -2.53
N VAL A 32 13.97 22.21 -2.69
CA VAL A 32 14.44 20.85 -2.33
C VAL A 32 14.18 20.53 -0.85
N SER A 33 14.33 21.52 0.04
CA SER A 33 14.09 21.34 1.47
C SER A 33 12.63 20.98 1.79
N ARG A 34 11.66 21.67 1.19
CA ARG A 34 10.23 21.38 1.40
C ARG A 34 9.83 20.04 0.79
N PHE A 35 10.35 19.73 -0.40
CA PHE A 35 10.09 18.45 -1.04
C PHE A 35 10.63 17.27 -0.21
N ASN A 36 11.80 17.42 0.41
CA ASN A 36 12.36 16.39 1.29
C ASN A 36 11.49 16.16 2.54
N ILE A 37 11.01 17.22 3.17
CA ILE A 37 10.10 17.11 4.33
C ILE A 37 8.80 16.42 3.93
N LEU A 38 8.20 16.83 2.81
CA LEU A 38 6.97 16.22 2.28
C LEU A 38 7.15 14.75 1.92
N THR A 39 8.26 14.41 1.26
CA THR A 39 8.59 13.02 0.91
C THR A 39 8.78 12.18 2.17
N PHE A 40 9.62 12.63 3.11
CA PHE A 40 9.89 11.88 4.33
C PHE A 40 8.63 11.67 5.18
N SER A 41 7.83 12.72 5.38
CA SER A 41 6.58 12.62 6.12
C SER A 41 5.57 11.68 5.44
N SER A 42 5.42 11.76 4.12
CA SER A 42 4.49 10.88 3.38
C SER A 42 4.89 9.42 3.47
N PHE A 43 6.18 9.11 3.34
CA PHE A 43 6.70 7.75 3.49
C PHE A 43 6.57 7.24 4.93
N ALA A 44 6.87 8.09 5.92
CA ALA A 44 6.74 7.72 7.33
C ALA A 44 5.28 7.39 7.70
N ILE A 45 4.32 8.22 7.27
CA ILE A 45 2.89 7.97 7.51
C ILE A 45 2.45 6.66 6.83
N SER A 46 2.85 6.45 5.57
CA SER A 46 2.52 5.22 4.82
C SER A 46 3.10 3.97 5.49
N MET A 47 4.35 4.07 5.97
CA MET A 47 5.01 3.00 6.72
C MET A 47 4.26 2.64 8.00
N VAL A 48 3.82 3.64 8.77
CA VAL A 48 3.05 3.40 10.00
C VAL A 48 1.73 2.70 9.69
N ILE A 49 1.00 3.14 8.66
CA ILE A 49 -0.27 2.52 8.25
C ILE A 49 -0.04 1.06 7.85
N PHE A 50 0.96 0.77 7.01
CA PHE A 50 1.25 -0.60 6.59
C PHE A 50 1.68 -1.49 7.76
N LEU A 51 2.48 -0.97 8.71
CA LEU A 51 2.86 -1.70 9.92
C LEU A 51 1.65 -2.04 10.80
N ILE A 52 0.72 -1.10 10.98
CA ILE A 52 -0.50 -1.34 11.76
C ILE A 52 -1.35 -2.43 11.09
N VAL A 53 -1.62 -2.31 9.79
CA VAL A 53 -2.44 -3.30 9.07
C VAL A 53 -1.77 -4.68 9.05
N ALA A 54 -0.46 -4.74 8.79
CA ALA A 54 0.29 -5.99 8.78
C ALA A 54 0.34 -6.65 10.17
N SER A 55 0.58 -5.87 11.23
CA SER A 55 0.61 -6.40 12.60
C SER A 55 -0.77 -6.89 13.05
N MET A 56 -1.85 -6.15 12.76
CA MET A 56 -3.21 -6.60 13.06
C MET A 56 -3.59 -7.86 12.28
N GLY A 57 -3.21 -7.95 11.00
CA GLY A 57 -3.42 -9.16 10.19
C GLY A 57 -2.68 -10.37 10.74
N PHE A 58 -1.41 -10.19 11.13
CA PHE A 58 -0.61 -11.26 11.73
C PHE A 58 -1.12 -11.67 13.11
N LEU A 59 -1.57 -10.73 13.96
CA LEU A 59 -2.15 -11.06 15.26
C LEU A 59 -3.47 -11.83 15.14
N THR A 60 -4.22 -11.64 14.04
CA THR A 60 -5.52 -12.31 13.83
C THR A 60 -5.36 -13.75 13.32
N PHE A 61 -4.44 -13.99 12.38
CA PHE A 61 -4.31 -15.28 11.68
C PHE A 61 -3.00 -16.04 11.98
N GLY A 62 -2.05 -15.38 12.66
CA GLY A 62 -0.75 -15.95 13.00
C GLY A 62 0.02 -16.43 11.77
N SER A 63 0.56 -17.65 11.85
CA SER A 63 1.35 -18.26 10.78
C SER A 63 0.53 -18.70 9.56
N ASN A 64 -0.80 -18.71 9.64
CA ASN A 64 -1.67 -19.15 8.55
C ASN A 64 -2.15 -18.00 7.66
N CYS A 65 -1.54 -16.80 7.77
CA CYS A 65 -1.95 -15.66 6.96
C CYS A 65 -1.52 -15.80 5.49
N ASP A 66 -2.48 -15.82 4.58
CA ASP A 66 -2.22 -15.63 3.15
C ASP A 66 -1.71 -14.22 2.82
N GLY A 67 -0.95 -14.09 1.72
CA GLY A 67 -0.42 -12.81 1.23
C GLY A 67 -1.49 -11.77 0.91
N LEU A 68 -2.70 -12.22 0.55
CA LEU A 68 -3.90 -11.38 0.56
C LEU A 68 -4.74 -11.76 1.79
N ILE A 69 -4.67 -10.93 2.83
CA ILE A 69 -5.30 -11.23 4.13
C ILE A 69 -6.80 -11.50 4.02
N LEU A 70 -7.48 -10.86 3.05
CA LEU A 70 -8.91 -11.03 2.78
C LEU A 70 -9.31 -12.46 2.44
N ASN A 71 -8.38 -13.30 1.96
CA ASN A 71 -8.66 -14.70 1.65
C ASN A 71 -8.80 -15.57 2.90
N ASN A 72 -8.21 -15.15 4.03
CA ASN A 72 -8.31 -15.89 5.30
C ASN A 72 -9.68 -15.70 5.99
N TYR A 73 -10.46 -14.70 5.58
CA TYR A 73 -11.79 -14.45 6.12
C TYR A 73 -12.85 -15.30 5.40
N SER A 74 -13.89 -15.72 6.13
CA SER A 74 -15.01 -16.49 5.56
C SER A 74 -15.72 -15.71 4.43
N SER A 75 -16.19 -16.43 3.42
CA SER A 75 -17.00 -15.84 2.33
C SER A 75 -18.43 -15.50 2.75
N GLU A 76 -18.89 -15.98 3.90
CA GLU A 76 -20.21 -15.61 4.45
C GLU A 76 -20.20 -14.26 5.16
N ASP A 77 -19.01 -13.72 5.49
CA ASP A 77 -18.89 -12.40 6.10
C ASP A 77 -19.13 -11.31 5.04
N LYS A 78 -20.29 -10.65 5.15
CA LYS A 78 -20.73 -9.61 4.23
C LYS A 78 -19.81 -8.40 4.22
N ILE A 79 -19.18 -8.05 5.34
CA ILE A 79 -18.27 -6.90 5.45
C ILE A 79 -16.98 -7.20 4.70
N MET A 80 -16.47 -8.42 4.85
CA MET A 80 -15.27 -8.86 4.14
C MET A 80 -15.54 -9.08 2.65
N GLY A 81 -16.72 -9.58 2.30
CA GLY A 81 -17.21 -9.64 0.92
C GLY A 81 -17.22 -8.26 0.24
N PHE A 82 -17.75 -7.24 0.93
CA PHE A 82 -17.73 -5.86 0.43
C PHE A 82 -16.29 -5.33 0.25
N SER A 83 -15.40 -5.62 1.21
CA SER A 83 -13.99 -5.22 1.15
C SER A 83 -13.28 -5.81 -0.08
N ARG A 84 -13.56 -7.06 -0.44
CA ARG A 84 -13.04 -7.68 -1.67
C ARG A 84 -13.52 -6.97 -2.93
N VAL A 85 -14.80 -6.57 -2.99
CA VAL A 85 -15.35 -5.80 -4.11
C VAL A 85 -14.69 -4.42 -4.20
N ALA A 86 -14.47 -3.75 -3.07
CA ALA A 86 -13.79 -2.45 -3.04
C ALA A 86 -12.34 -2.55 -3.55
N VAL A 87 -11.59 -3.59 -3.15
CA VAL A 87 -10.24 -3.84 -3.67
C VAL A 87 -10.29 -4.13 -5.18
N ALA A 88 -11.21 -4.98 -5.64
CA ALA A 88 -11.37 -5.27 -7.06
C ALA A 88 -11.68 -4.01 -7.88
N MET A 89 -12.58 -3.16 -7.38
CA MET A 89 -12.91 -1.88 -7.99
C MET A 89 -11.69 -0.96 -8.08
N SER A 90 -10.93 -0.82 -7.00
CA SER A 90 -9.70 -0.04 -6.97
C SER A 90 -8.69 -0.51 -8.03
N LEU A 91 -8.51 -1.83 -8.17
CA LEU A 91 -7.62 -2.40 -9.19
C LEU A 91 -8.11 -2.12 -10.61
N VAL A 92 -9.40 -2.27 -10.88
CA VAL A 92 -10.00 -2.02 -12.21
C VAL A 92 -9.84 -0.57 -12.65
N PHE A 93 -10.02 0.39 -11.73
CA PHE A 93 -9.86 1.81 -12.06
C PHE A 93 -8.40 2.28 -12.05
N SER A 94 -7.52 1.64 -11.27
CA SER A 94 -6.10 1.99 -11.23
C SER A 94 -5.34 1.47 -12.46
N TYR A 95 -5.70 0.28 -12.96
CA TYR A 95 -5.04 -0.33 -14.12
C TYR A 95 -4.96 0.60 -15.34
N PRO A 96 -6.06 1.23 -15.83
CA PRO A 96 -6.01 2.12 -16.98
C PRO A 96 -5.35 3.48 -16.71
N LEU A 97 -5.11 3.88 -15.47
CA LEU A 97 -4.43 5.15 -15.14
C LEU A 97 -2.89 5.03 -15.19
N VAL A 98 -2.38 3.81 -15.12
CA VAL A 98 -0.94 3.52 -15.11
C VAL A 98 -0.37 3.40 -16.54
N PHE A 99 -1.24 3.23 -17.55
CA PHE A 99 -0.91 3.16 -18.98
C PHE A 99 -1.42 4.41 -19.71
#